data_AF-A0A819JV18-F1
#
_entry.id   AF-A0A819JV18-F1
#
_cell.length_a   1.000
_cell.length_b   1.000
_cell.length_c   1.000
_cell.angle_alpha   90.00
_cell.angle_beta   90.00
_cell.angle_gamma   90.00
#
_symmetry.space_group_name_H-M   'P 1'
#
loop_
_entity.id
_entity.type
_entity.pdbx_description
1 polymer ?
#
loop_
_entity_poly.entity_id
_entity_poly.type
_entity_poly.pdbx_seq_one_letter_code
_entity_poly.pdbx_strand_id
1 'polypeptide(L)'
;MQVIIILSLFFITKSVLLKPIETDKDALAYLTQLGYTQKKCNSTSKLLCSLRPLSSIREYQKAFGLKETGQFDKTTKELLNKPRCGNRDTPHASILSNLASTSSKWEKKHLKWALHRRSSRISEEKTIQIIQEAFEAWTKHIPLSIERVCTNCQADFVFDFAHGDHGDGSPFDGSGHILAHAYFPEDGRVHFDADEEWTER
;
A
#
# COMPACT_ATOMS: atom_id res chain seq x y z
N MET A 1 -20.77 -32.53 45.33
CA MET A 1 -20.99 -32.49 43.87
C MET A 1 -20.90 -31.04 43.42
N GLN A 2 -19.81 -30.67 42.73
CA GLN A 2 -19.64 -29.62 41.71
C GLN A 2 -18.23 -29.01 41.81
N VAL A 3 -17.40 -29.45 40.87
CA VAL A 3 -16.08 -28.92 40.55
C VAL A 3 -16.31 -27.72 39.62
N ILE A 4 -15.83 -26.53 40.00
CA ILE A 4 -15.80 -25.37 39.10
C ILE A 4 -14.43 -25.36 38.43
N ILE A 5 -14.39 -25.82 37.17
CA ILE A 5 -13.23 -25.67 36.29
C ILE A 5 -13.31 -24.27 35.68
N ILE A 6 -12.48 -23.35 36.16
CA ILE A 6 -12.24 -22.07 35.47
C ILE A 6 -11.37 -22.37 34.27
N LEU A 7 -12.00 -22.59 33.11
CA LEU A 7 -11.33 -22.52 31.82
C LEU A 7 -10.96 -21.08 31.57
N SER A 8 -9.71 -20.72 31.87
CA SER A 8 -9.08 -19.51 31.35
C SER A 8 -9.05 -19.60 29.83
N LEU A 9 -10.00 -18.93 29.19
CA LEU A 9 -9.95 -18.62 27.76
C LEU A 9 -8.71 -17.76 27.51
N PHE A 10 -7.62 -18.42 27.13
CA PHE A 10 -6.54 -17.77 26.40
C PHE A 10 -7.14 -17.29 25.08
N PHE A 11 -7.55 -16.03 25.01
CA PHE A 11 -7.59 -15.33 23.73
C PHE A 11 -6.15 -15.20 23.27
N ILE A 12 -5.64 -16.23 22.60
CA ILE A 12 -4.50 -16.06 21.70
C ILE A 12 -5.07 -15.22 20.56
N THR A 13 -5.00 -13.90 20.67
CA THR A 13 -4.96 -13.07 19.47
C THR A 13 -3.82 -13.66 18.67
N LYS A 14 -4.10 -14.32 17.55
CA LYS A 14 -3.07 -14.60 16.56
C LYS A 14 -2.55 -13.22 16.18
N SER A 15 -1.47 -12.78 16.82
CA SER A 15 -0.69 -11.68 16.29
C SER A 15 -0.24 -12.19 14.93
N VAL A 16 -0.86 -11.70 13.86
CA VAL A 16 -0.32 -11.91 12.52
C VAL A 16 1.11 -11.43 12.61
N LEU A 17 2.03 -12.35 12.36
CA LEU A 17 3.42 -12.15 12.66
C LEU A 17 3.95 -11.23 11.56
N LEU A 18 3.89 -9.93 11.82
CA LEU A 18 4.56 -8.91 11.03
C LEU A 18 5.95 -9.44 10.71
N LYS A 19 6.33 -9.48 9.44
CA LYS A 19 7.68 -9.89 9.07
C LYS A 19 8.55 -8.63 9.08
N PRO A 20 9.21 -8.28 10.19
CA PRO A 20 9.91 -7.02 10.28
C PRO A 20 11.01 -6.90 9.22
N ILE A 21 11.22 -5.69 8.73
CA ILE A 21 12.36 -5.31 7.92
C ILE A 21 13.56 -5.22 8.88
N GLU A 22 14.39 -6.25 8.87
CA GLU A 22 15.46 -6.43 9.87
C GLU A 22 16.86 -6.23 9.31
N THR A 23 17.06 -6.47 8.00
CA THR A 23 18.37 -6.42 7.35
C THR A 23 18.43 -5.37 6.25
N ASP A 24 19.65 -4.92 5.89
CA ASP A 24 19.86 -4.04 4.72
C ASP A 24 19.29 -4.64 3.42
N LYS A 25 19.28 -5.97 3.31
CA LYS A 25 18.70 -6.67 2.15
C LYS A 25 17.18 -6.52 2.11
N ASP A 26 16.51 -6.70 3.26
CA ASP A 26 15.06 -6.52 3.37
C ASP A 26 14.69 -5.06 3.10
N ALA A 27 15.44 -4.13 3.69
CA ALA A 27 15.24 -2.70 3.49
C ALA A 27 15.39 -2.32 2.00
N LEU A 28 16.40 -2.86 1.32
CA LEU A 28 16.59 -2.60 -0.11
C LEU A 28 15.45 -3.18 -0.97
N ALA A 29 14.98 -4.40 -0.66
CA ALA A 29 13.86 -5.01 -1.36
C ALA A 29 12.58 -4.16 -1.18
N TYR A 30 12.32 -3.70 0.03
CA TYR A 30 11.18 -2.84 0.34
C TYR A 30 11.28 -1.46 -0.35
N LEU A 31 12.45 -0.81 -0.28
CA LEU A 31 12.70 0.46 -0.97
C LEU A 31 12.59 0.36 -2.50
N THR A 32 12.88 -0.81 -3.06
CA THR A 32 12.67 -1.09 -4.50
C THR A 32 11.20 -0.98 -4.86
N GLN A 33 10.32 -1.58 -4.05
CA GLN A 33 8.88 -1.52 -4.24
C GLN A 33 8.35 -0.08 -4.16
N LEU A 34 8.90 0.71 -3.25
CA LEU A 34 8.55 2.12 -3.06
C LEU A 34 9.15 3.08 -4.10
N GLY A 35 9.93 2.57 -5.06
CA GLY A 35 10.45 3.35 -6.19
C GLY A 35 11.84 3.96 -6.00
N TYR A 36 12.53 3.72 -4.88
CA TYR A 36 13.88 4.27 -4.62
C TYR A 36 15.00 3.57 -5.39
N THR A 37 14.68 2.55 -6.21
CA THR A 37 15.71 1.90 -7.01
C THR A 37 15.96 2.57 -8.36
N GLN A 38 17.22 2.92 -8.54
CA GLN A 38 17.81 3.23 -9.84
C GLN A 38 17.76 1.99 -10.75
N LYS A 39 17.57 2.23 -12.06
CA LYS A 39 17.58 1.24 -13.16
C LYS A 39 18.67 0.18 -12.97
N LYS A 40 18.49 -1.03 -13.55
CA LYS A 40 19.52 -2.09 -13.62
C LYS A 40 20.90 -1.45 -13.77
N CYS A 41 21.84 -1.80 -12.88
CA CYS A 41 23.19 -1.26 -12.96
C CYS A 41 23.83 -1.78 -14.26
N ASN A 42 23.80 -0.95 -15.29
CA ASN A 42 24.42 -1.24 -16.58
C ASN A 42 25.92 -0.88 -16.58
N SER A 43 26.46 -0.49 -15.41
CA SER A 43 27.87 -0.17 -15.26
C SER A 43 28.70 -1.44 -15.14
N THR A 44 29.83 -1.47 -15.84
CA THR A 44 30.87 -2.49 -15.66
C THR A 44 31.60 -2.35 -14.32
N SER A 45 31.42 -1.24 -13.59
CA SER A 45 32.03 -1.02 -12.28
C SER A 45 31.23 -1.69 -11.16
N LYS A 46 31.79 -2.76 -10.60
CA LYS A 46 31.24 -3.45 -9.43
C LYS A 46 31.08 -2.52 -8.22
N LEU A 47 31.97 -1.54 -8.06
CA LEU A 47 31.93 -0.55 -6.98
C LEU A 47 30.72 0.38 -7.08
N LEU A 48 30.41 0.89 -8.28
CA LEU A 48 29.22 1.72 -8.49
C LEU A 48 27.94 0.91 -8.23
N CYS A 49 27.92 -0.35 -8.66
CA CYS A 49 26.79 -1.23 -8.39
C CYS A 49 26.65 -1.58 -6.89
N SER A 50 27.73 -1.59 -6.10
CA SER A 50 27.69 -1.84 -4.65
C SER A 50 27.29 -0.61 -3.82
N LEU A 51 27.35 0.61 -4.37
CA LEU A 51 26.91 1.84 -3.68
C LEU A 51 25.39 2.08 -3.78
N ARG A 52 24.68 1.30 -4.58
CA ARG A 52 23.21 1.44 -4.80
C ARG A 52 22.34 1.29 -3.53
N PRO A 53 22.64 0.38 -2.58
CA PRO A 53 21.89 0.32 -1.34
C PRO A 53 22.03 1.61 -0.53
N LEU A 54 23.23 2.17 -0.46
CA LEU A 54 23.51 3.43 0.24
C LEU A 54 22.78 4.61 -0.40
N SER A 55 22.67 4.66 -1.73
CA SER A 55 21.92 5.74 -2.40
C SER A 55 20.42 5.63 -2.15
N SER A 56 19.84 4.42 -2.21
CA SER A 56 18.40 4.21 -2.01
C SER A 56 17.97 4.58 -0.59
N ILE A 57 18.76 4.16 0.42
CA ILE A 57 18.51 4.51 1.82
C ILE A 57 18.64 6.02 2.03
N ARG A 58 19.67 6.65 1.44
CA ARG A 58 19.87 8.09 1.57
C ARG A 58 18.74 8.89 0.93
N GLU A 59 18.26 8.47 -0.25
CA GLU A 59 17.12 9.11 -0.93
C GLU A 59 15.85 9.00 -0.10
N TYR A 60 15.58 7.83 0.50
CA TYR A 60 14.47 7.64 1.44
C TYR A 60 14.61 8.53 2.68
N GLN A 61 15.79 8.54 3.32
CA GLN A 61 16.06 9.39 4.46
C GLN A 61 15.79 10.87 4.14
N LYS A 62 16.25 11.34 2.98
CA LYS A 62 15.98 12.69 2.50
C LYS A 62 14.49 12.96 2.31
N ALA A 63 13.77 12.04 1.67
CA ALA A 63 12.33 12.19 1.39
C ALA A 63 11.49 12.32 2.67
N PHE A 64 11.88 11.64 3.74
CA PHE A 64 11.20 11.66 5.03
C PHE A 64 11.86 12.56 6.09
N GLY A 65 12.81 13.41 5.69
CA GLY A 65 13.45 14.38 6.59
C GLY A 65 14.35 13.78 7.67
N LEU A 66 14.86 12.57 7.46
CA LEU A 66 15.86 11.92 8.31
C LEU A 66 17.27 12.44 7.97
N LYS A 67 18.22 12.19 8.88
CA LYS A 67 19.63 12.43 8.60
C LYS A 67 20.10 11.49 7.47
N GLU A 68 20.66 12.06 6.41
CA GLU A 68 21.12 11.38 5.18
C GLU A 68 22.39 10.51 5.37
N THR A 69 22.38 9.60 6.35
CA THR A 69 23.51 8.72 6.67
C THR A 69 23.79 7.72 5.55
N GLY A 70 22.77 7.33 4.79
CA GLY A 70 22.81 6.23 3.83
C GLY A 70 22.88 4.85 4.49
N GLN A 71 22.74 4.78 5.81
CA GLN A 71 22.81 3.53 6.58
C GLN A 71 21.41 3.13 7.04
N PHE A 72 21.14 1.82 7.12
CA PHE A 72 19.94 1.28 7.74
C PHE A 72 20.04 1.39 9.27
N ASP A 73 20.11 2.64 9.76
CA ASP A 73 20.20 2.97 11.17
C ASP A 73 18.86 2.79 11.89
N LYS A 74 18.90 2.84 13.23
CA LYS A 74 17.73 2.62 14.10
C LYS A 74 16.53 3.45 13.67
N THR A 75 16.72 4.74 13.39
CA THR A 75 15.64 5.64 13.00
C THR A 75 15.06 5.28 11.64
N THR A 76 15.91 4.94 10.67
CA THR A 76 15.49 4.49 9.35
C THR A 76 14.72 3.17 9.43
N LYS A 77 15.18 2.23 10.26
CA LYS A 77 14.51 0.96 10.52
C LYS A 77 13.14 1.13 11.17
N GLU A 78 13.04 1.98 12.19
CA GLU A 78 11.77 2.29 12.85
C GLU A 78 10.76 2.89 11.88
N LEU A 79 11.20 3.74 10.95
CA LEU A 79 10.30 4.35 9.97
C LEU A 79 9.87 3.38 8.87
N LEU A 80 10.80 2.57 8.34
CA LEU A 80 10.50 1.57 7.30
C LEU A 80 9.53 0.48 7.79
N ASN A 81 9.50 0.20 9.10
CA ASN A 81 8.58 -0.77 9.71
C ASN A 81 7.22 -0.18 10.10
N LYS A 82 6.90 1.08 9.75
CA LYS A 82 5.56 1.62 9.99
C LYS A 82 4.61 1.25 8.84
N PRO A 83 3.35 0.88 9.14
CA PRO A 83 2.34 0.66 8.13
C PRO A 83 2.15 1.90 7.24
N ARG A 84 1.97 1.69 5.93
CA ARG A 84 1.87 2.78 4.95
C ARG A 84 1.14 2.36 3.67
N CYS A 85 0.94 3.33 2.78
CA CYS A 85 0.47 3.08 1.42
C CYS A 85 1.57 2.42 0.56
N GLY A 86 1.16 1.50 -0.33
CA GLY A 86 2.02 0.79 -1.28
C GLY A 86 2.36 1.56 -2.54
N ASN A 87 1.77 2.75 -2.74
CA ASN A 87 2.15 3.63 -3.83
C ASN A 87 3.60 4.09 -3.67
N ARG A 88 4.29 4.23 -4.80
CA ARG A 88 5.69 4.69 -4.84
C ARG A 88 5.82 6.11 -4.29
N ASP A 89 6.87 6.35 -3.52
CA ASP A 89 7.18 7.68 -2.97
C ASP A 89 7.83 8.58 -4.01
N THR A 90 8.74 7.99 -4.79
CA THR A 90 9.50 8.71 -5.79
C THR A 90 8.96 8.36 -7.18
N PRO A 91 8.42 9.34 -7.92
CA PRO A 91 8.17 9.20 -9.34
C PRO A 91 9.49 9.33 -10.12
N HIS A 92 10.48 8.48 -9.83
CA HIS A 92 11.67 8.37 -10.68
C HIS A 92 11.31 7.40 -11.82
N ALA A 93 11.05 7.88 -13.05
CA ALA A 93 12.08 7.90 -14.08
C ALA A 93 11.71 8.67 -15.38
N SER A 94 10.74 9.58 -15.39
CA SER A 94 10.52 10.46 -16.54
C SER A 94 9.67 11.68 -16.20
N ILE A 95 9.89 12.79 -16.91
CA ILE A 95 8.94 13.91 -16.98
C ILE A 95 7.52 13.39 -17.27
N LEU A 96 7.39 12.28 -18.03
CA LEU A 96 6.13 11.61 -18.33
C LEU A 96 5.44 10.94 -17.12
N SER A 97 6.16 10.47 -16.11
CA SER A 97 5.54 9.86 -14.90
C SER A 97 5.03 10.94 -13.93
N ASN A 98 5.77 12.03 -13.78
CA ASN A 98 5.30 13.23 -13.09
C ASN A 98 4.16 13.90 -13.85
N LEU A 99 4.24 13.94 -15.19
CA LEU A 99 3.17 14.45 -16.05
C LEU A 99 1.93 13.55 -15.95
N ALA A 100 2.06 12.22 -16.07
CA ALA A 100 0.94 11.30 -15.89
C ALA A 100 0.28 11.42 -14.50
N SER A 101 1.07 11.62 -13.43
CA SER A 101 0.53 11.82 -12.07
C SER A 101 -0.16 13.19 -11.90
N THR A 102 0.26 14.21 -12.67
CA THR A 102 -0.29 15.58 -12.60
C THR A 102 -1.34 15.90 -13.67
N SER A 103 -1.41 15.09 -14.73
CA SER A 103 -2.32 15.22 -15.86
C SER A 103 -3.39 14.14 -15.89
N SER A 104 -3.27 13.11 -15.05
CA SER A 104 -4.31 12.11 -14.89
C SER A 104 -5.49 12.71 -14.13
N LYS A 105 -6.63 12.74 -14.79
CA LYS A 105 -7.92 13.13 -14.25
C LYS A 105 -8.98 12.27 -14.92
N TRP A 106 -10.12 12.12 -14.26
CA TRP A 106 -11.30 11.59 -14.92
C TRP A 106 -11.85 12.65 -15.89
N GLU A 107 -12.09 12.27 -17.15
CA GLU A 107 -12.71 13.19 -18.11
C GLU A 107 -14.21 13.41 -17.85
N LYS A 108 -14.83 12.48 -17.11
CA LYS A 108 -16.23 12.56 -16.70
C LYS A 108 -16.37 12.88 -15.21
N LYS A 109 -17.51 13.49 -14.86
CA LYS A 109 -17.83 13.89 -13.49
C LYS A 109 -18.69 12.87 -12.74
N HIS A 110 -19.41 12.02 -13.46
CA HIS A 110 -20.20 10.95 -12.89
C HIS A 110 -19.42 9.65 -13.00
N LEU A 111 -18.94 9.17 -11.86
CA LEU A 111 -18.07 8.01 -11.73
C LEU A 111 -18.83 6.89 -11.03
N LYS A 112 -18.44 5.66 -11.35
CA LYS A 112 -19.04 4.44 -10.81
C LYS A 112 -18.00 3.67 -10.04
N TRP A 113 -18.39 3.02 -8.96
CA TRP A 113 -17.49 2.12 -8.23
C TRP A 113 -18.12 0.75 -7.97
N ALA A 114 -17.28 -0.29 -7.97
CA ALA A 114 -17.68 -1.66 -7.67
C ALA A 114 -16.74 -2.26 -6.62
N LEU A 115 -17.29 -3.10 -5.75
CA LEU A 115 -16.51 -3.97 -4.85
C LEU A 115 -16.43 -5.36 -5.49
N HIS A 116 -15.21 -5.77 -5.85
CA HIS A 116 -14.97 -7.03 -6.56
C HIS A 116 -14.69 -8.19 -5.59
N ARG A 117 -13.51 -8.24 -4.97
CA ARG A 117 -13.26 -9.15 -3.84
C ARG A 117 -13.39 -8.41 -2.52
N ARG A 118 -13.96 -9.09 -1.53
CA ARG A 118 -14.27 -8.57 -0.20
C ARG A 118 -13.28 -9.08 0.83
N SER A 119 -13.05 -8.30 1.89
CA SER A 119 -12.34 -8.76 3.07
C SER A 119 -13.11 -9.89 3.77
N SER A 120 -12.38 -10.80 4.41
CA SER A 120 -12.95 -11.78 5.34
C SER A 120 -13.06 -11.24 6.77
N ARG A 121 -12.48 -10.06 7.05
CA ARG A 121 -12.37 -9.46 8.39
C ARG A 121 -13.45 -8.46 8.72
N ILE A 122 -14.01 -7.80 7.70
CA ILE A 122 -15.10 -6.82 7.82
C ILE A 122 -16.28 -7.31 6.96
N SER A 123 -17.51 -7.05 7.43
CA SER A 123 -18.71 -7.38 6.64
C SER A 123 -18.74 -6.59 5.32
N GLU A 124 -19.37 -7.16 4.29
CA GLU A 124 -19.52 -6.46 3.01
C GLU A 124 -20.32 -5.17 3.18
N GLU A 125 -21.44 -5.20 3.92
CA GLU A 125 -22.24 -4.02 4.22
C GLU A 125 -21.41 -2.90 4.84
N LYS A 126 -20.59 -3.22 5.84
CA LYS A 126 -19.74 -2.23 6.49
C LYS A 126 -18.64 -1.72 5.57
N THR A 127 -18.04 -2.60 4.77
CA THR A 127 -17.04 -2.22 3.75
C THR A 127 -17.64 -1.22 2.77
N ILE A 128 -18.88 -1.45 2.33
CA ILE A 128 -19.61 -0.56 1.43
C ILE A 128 -19.83 0.81 2.07
N GLN A 129 -20.30 0.82 3.31
CA GLN A 129 -20.53 2.05 4.05
C GLN A 129 -19.23 2.86 4.16
N ILE A 130 -18.12 2.24 4.53
CA ILE A 130 -16.83 2.91 4.68
C ILE A 130 -16.34 3.48 3.35
N ILE A 131 -16.45 2.72 2.25
CA ILE A 131 -16.06 3.21 0.91
C ILE A 131 -16.92 4.40 0.49
N GLN A 132 -18.22 4.35 0.76
CA GLN A 132 -19.15 5.44 0.47
C GLN A 132 -18.77 6.71 1.26
N GLU A 133 -18.54 6.58 2.57
CA GLU A 133 -18.09 7.68 3.43
C GLU A 133 -16.73 8.26 2.97
N ALA A 134 -15.81 7.40 2.51
CA ALA A 134 -14.54 7.83 1.95
C ALA A 134 -14.71 8.66 0.66
N PHE A 135 -15.64 8.29 -0.22
CA PHE A 135 -15.97 9.09 -1.40
C PHE A 135 -16.68 10.41 -1.05
N GLU A 136 -17.53 10.41 -0.02
CA GLU A 136 -18.21 11.62 0.47
C GLU A 136 -17.22 12.67 0.98
N ALA A 137 -16.13 12.25 1.62
CA ALA A 137 -15.06 13.16 2.04
C ALA A 137 -14.46 13.96 0.87
N TRP A 138 -14.41 13.38 -0.34
CA TRP A 138 -13.96 14.07 -1.55
C TRP A 138 -15.08 14.86 -2.22
N THR A 139 -16.21 14.21 -2.53
CA THR A 139 -17.33 14.79 -3.31
C THR A 139 -18.00 15.98 -2.62
N LYS A 140 -17.81 16.15 -1.31
CA LYS A 140 -18.18 17.38 -0.58
C LYS A 140 -17.44 18.63 -1.09
N HIS A 141 -16.25 18.48 -1.65
CA HIS A 141 -15.36 19.58 -2.02
C HIS A 141 -15.10 19.70 -3.52
N ILE A 142 -15.45 18.68 -4.31
CA ILE A 142 -15.25 18.66 -5.77
C ILE A 142 -16.54 18.24 -6.48
N PRO A 143 -16.82 18.75 -7.69
CA PRO A 143 -18.09 18.49 -8.40
C PRO A 143 -18.08 17.12 -9.10
N LEU A 144 -17.83 16.06 -8.33
CA LEU A 144 -17.95 14.67 -8.77
C LEU A 144 -19.20 14.04 -8.14
N SER A 145 -19.89 13.21 -8.92
CA SER A 145 -20.94 12.32 -8.45
C SER A 145 -20.40 10.91 -8.54
N ILE A 146 -20.48 10.15 -7.46
CA ILE A 146 -19.91 8.81 -7.38
C ILE A 146 -21.01 7.86 -6.90
N GLU A 147 -21.32 6.82 -7.68
CA GLU A 147 -22.35 5.83 -7.36
C GLU A 147 -21.80 4.39 -7.33
N ARG A 148 -22.33 3.58 -6.42
CA ARG A 148 -22.03 2.14 -6.40
C ARG A 148 -22.81 1.44 -7.51
N VAL A 149 -22.16 0.53 -8.21
CA VAL A 149 -22.77 -0.40 -9.17
C VAL A 149 -22.57 -1.86 -8.75
N CYS A 150 -23.21 -2.78 -9.47
CA CYS A 150 -23.06 -4.21 -9.21
C CYS A 150 -21.61 -4.67 -9.41
N THR A 151 -21.18 -5.73 -8.71
CA THR A 151 -19.79 -6.23 -8.75
C THR A 151 -19.26 -6.48 -10.17
N ASN A 152 -20.10 -6.99 -11.07
CA ASN A 152 -19.72 -7.31 -12.46
C ASN A 152 -20.12 -6.21 -13.46
N CYS A 153 -20.60 -5.06 -12.97
CA CYS A 153 -20.94 -3.92 -13.79
C CYS A 153 -19.67 -3.16 -14.18
N GLN A 154 -19.71 -2.43 -15.30
CA GLN A 154 -18.64 -1.51 -15.64
C GLN A 154 -18.54 -0.39 -14.59
N ALA A 155 -17.36 -0.26 -13.97
CA ALA A 155 -17.06 0.74 -12.95
C ALA A 155 -15.75 1.46 -13.29
N ASP A 156 -15.64 2.70 -12.79
CA ASP A 156 -14.43 3.52 -12.91
C ASP A 156 -13.46 3.24 -11.76
N PHE A 157 -14.00 3.00 -10.56
CA PHE A 157 -13.22 2.51 -9.44
C PHE A 157 -13.56 1.06 -9.14
N VAL A 158 -12.54 0.20 -9.05
CA VAL A 158 -12.71 -1.21 -8.70
C VAL A 158 -11.95 -1.49 -7.42
N PHE A 159 -12.68 -1.77 -6.34
CA PHE A 159 -12.15 -2.08 -5.02
C PHE A 159 -11.95 -3.58 -4.90
N ASP A 160 -10.76 -3.98 -4.43
CA ASP A 160 -10.36 -5.37 -4.40
C ASP A 160 -9.49 -5.68 -3.18
N PHE A 161 -9.78 -6.77 -2.46
CA PHE A 161 -8.92 -7.30 -1.40
C PHE A 161 -8.12 -8.48 -1.96
N ALA A 162 -6.79 -8.40 -1.92
CA ALA A 162 -5.92 -9.39 -2.54
C ALA A 162 -4.70 -9.71 -1.66
N HIS A 163 -4.13 -10.90 -1.85
CA HIS A 163 -2.94 -11.35 -1.14
C HIS A 163 -1.72 -11.31 -2.08
N GLY A 164 -0.54 -10.98 -1.55
CA GLY A 164 0.73 -11.14 -2.26
C GLY A 164 0.72 -10.62 -3.70
N ASP A 165 1.26 -11.40 -4.65
CA ASP A 165 1.14 -11.10 -6.07
C ASP A 165 -0.30 -11.32 -6.57
N HIS A 166 -0.90 -10.23 -7.04
CA HIS A 166 -2.28 -10.17 -7.52
C HIS A 166 -2.40 -9.65 -8.95
N GLY A 167 -1.33 -9.78 -9.75
CA GLY A 167 -1.39 -9.67 -11.21
C GLY A 167 -1.26 -8.25 -11.78
N ASP A 168 -0.89 -7.27 -10.96
CA ASP A 168 -0.71 -5.88 -11.39
C ASP A 168 0.74 -5.36 -11.31
N GLY A 169 1.68 -6.24 -10.93
CA GLY A 169 3.10 -5.94 -10.79
C GLY A 169 3.49 -5.24 -9.48
N SER A 170 2.56 -5.09 -8.53
CA SER A 170 2.77 -4.44 -7.23
C SER A 170 2.34 -5.40 -6.10
N PRO A 171 3.07 -6.50 -5.85
CA PRO A 171 2.64 -7.52 -4.88
C PRO A 171 2.57 -6.95 -3.45
N PHE A 172 1.59 -7.38 -2.66
CA PHE A 172 1.55 -7.11 -1.23
C PHE A 172 2.60 -7.92 -0.46
N ASP A 173 2.97 -7.45 0.74
CA ASP A 173 4.01 -8.02 1.60
C ASP A 173 3.47 -8.84 2.78
N GLY A 174 2.15 -8.94 2.90
CA GLY A 174 1.48 -9.52 4.05
C GLY A 174 1.29 -8.46 5.14
N SER A 175 0.91 -8.89 6.34
CA SER A 175 0.50 -7.90 7.36
C SER A 175 1.60 -6.95 7.83
N GLY A 176 1.17 -5.68 7.98
CA GLY A 176 1.64 -4.53 8.74
C GLY A 176 2.64 -3.60 8.08
N HIS A 177 2.97 -3.80 6.80
CA HIS A 177 3.79 -2.87 6.04
C HIS A 177 2.96 -2.17 4.98
N ILE A 178 2.68 -2.80 3.83
CA ILE A 178 1.88 -2.18 2.77
C ILE A 178 0.41 -2.50 2.93
N LEU A 179 -0.38 -1.49 3.27
CA LEU A 179 -1.81 -1.64 3.54
C LEU A 179 -2.66 -1.73 2.26
N ALA A 180 -2.36 -0.88 1.28
CA ALA A 180 -3.16 -0.70 0.08
C ALA A 180 -2.41 0.11 -0.98
N HIS A 181 -2.78 -0.05 -2.25
CA HIS A 181 -2.38 0.83 -3.34
C HIS A 181 -3.54 1.16 -4.27
N ALA A 182 -3.39 2.23 -5.04
CA ALA A 182 -4.41 2.66 -6.01
C ALA A 182 -3.76 3.21 -7.26
N TYR A 183 -4.44 3.03 -8.40
CA TYR A 183 -3.98 3.48 -9.70
C TYR A 183 -4.65 4.81 -10.08
N PHE A 184 -3.89 5.64 -10.79
CA PHE A 184 -4.38 6.92 -11.30
C PHE A 184 -5.54 6.71 -12.30
N PRO A 185 -6.42 7.72 -12.47
CA PRO A 185 -7.36 7.74 -13.59
C PRO A 185 -6.67 7.52 -14.96
N GLU A 186 -7.29 6.85 -15.93
CA GLU A 186 -8.61 6.21 -15.90
C GLU A 186 -8.57 4.72 -15.50
N ASP A 187 -7.49 4.25 -14.87
CA ASP A 187 -7.38 2.86 -14.41
C ASP A 187 -8.29 2.60 -13.20
N GLY A 188 -8.16 3.44 -12.15
CA GLY A 188 -9.08 3.48 -11.01
C GLY A 188 -9.16 2.21 -10.15
N ARG A 189 -8.30 1.21 -10.37
CA ARG A 189 -8.18 0.09 -9.45
C ARG A 189 -7.68 0.54 -8.08
N VAL A 190 -8.30 0.01 -7.03
CA VAL A 190 -7.94 0.24 -5.63
C VAL A 190 -7.83 -1.12 -4.95
N HIS A 191 -6.62 -1.48 -4.52
CA HIS A 191 -6.35 -2.77 -3.91
C HIS A 191 -5.96 -2.60 -2.44
N PHE A 192 -6.48 -3.48 -1.60
CA PHE A 192 -6.18 -3.59 -0.17
C PHE A 192 -5.53 -4.94 0.10
N ASP A 193 -4.52 -4.96 0.97
CA ASP A 193 -3.89 -6.21 1.36
C ASP A 193 -4.85 -7.03 2.22
N ALA A 194 -5.27 -8.19 1.72
CA ALA A 194 -6.19 -9.09 2.39
C ALA A 194 -5.56 -9.83 3.59
N ASP A 195 -4.25 -9.78 3.75
CA ASP A 195 -3.53 -10.34 4.91
C ASP A 195 -3.59 -9.42 6.13
N GLU A 196 -4.05 -8.17 5.98
CA GLU A 196 -4.22 -7.26 7.10
C GLU A 196 -5.43 -7.59 7.98
N GLU A 197 -5.30 -7.26 9.26
CA GLU A 197 -6.39 -7.33 10.24
C GLU A 197 -7.28 -6.08 10.13
N TRP A 198 -7.99 -5.95 9.01
CA TRP A 198 -8.91 -4.84 8.76
C TRP A 198 -9.99 -4.74 9.85
N THR A 199 -10.21 -3.53 10.37
CA THR A 199 -11.23 -3.24 11.41
C THR A 199 -12.15 -2.09 11.01
N GLU A 200 -13.26 -1.94 11.72
CA GLU A 200 -14.33 -0.99 11.40
C GLU A 200 -14.19 0.39 12.09
N ARG A 201 -13.01 0.70 12.68
CA ARG A 201 -12.78 1.87 13.54
C ARG A 201 -11.65 2.76 13.05
#